data_AF-D5VS81-F1
#
_entry.id   AF-D5VS81-F1
#
_cell.length_a   1.000
_cell.length_b   1.000
_cell.length_c   1.000
_cell.angle_alpha   90.00
_cell.angle_beta   90.00
_cell.angle_gamma   90.00
#
_symmetry.space_group_name_H-M   'P 1'
#
loop_
_entity.id
_entity.type
_entity.pdbx_description
1 polymer ?
#
loop_
_entity_poly.entity_id
_entity_poly.type
_entity_poly.pdbx_seq_one_letter_code
_entity_poly.pdbx_strand_id
1 'polypeptide(L)'
;MLLLVSPIDVEEAKEAIEGGADIIDVKNPKEGSLGANFPWVIREVRKITPKSLLVSATVGDVPYKPGTVSLAALGAGMSGADYIKVGLYGVKNYNQAVELMKSVVKAVKDFDDNKIVVAAGYADAYRVGAVDPLVIPKIARDSGADVAMLDTAIKDGKTLFDFLSKEILEEFVSEVHDYGLKCALAGTIKKDHIPILKEIGTDIVGVRGAACKGGDRNKGRIDRNLVRELKELC
;
A
#
# COMPACT_ATOMS: atom_id res chain seq x y z
N MET A 1 0.21 7.53 13.93
CA MET A 1 0.25 6.95 12.57
C MET A 1 0.03 5.44 12.68
N LEU A 2 -0.64 4.81 11.71
CA LEU A 2 -0.80 3.35 11.65
C LEU A 2 0.42 2.72 10.97
N LEU A 3 0.87 1.57 11.49
CA LEU A 3 1.96 0.78 10.92
C LEU A 3 1.40 -0.34 10.05
N LEU A 4 1.71 -0.27 8.76
CA LEU A 4 1.44 -1.34 7.78
C LEU A 4 2.73 -2.11 7.49
N VAL A 5 2.69 -3.43 7.68
CA VAL A 5 3.83 -4.32 7.40
C VAL A 5 3.46 -5.30 6.29
N SER A 6 4.31 -5.46 5.28
CA SER A 6 4.02 -6.32 4.12
C SER A 6 4.73 -7.70 4.17
N PRO A 7 4.12 -8.76 4.74
CA PRO A 7 4.63 -10.13 4.64
C PRO A 7 4.41 -10.76 3.26
N ILE A 8 5.20 -11.78 2.92
CA ILE A 8 5.00 -12.60 1.70
C ILE A 8 4.37 -13.97 1.96
N ASP A 9 4.34 -14.42 3.22
CA ASP A 9 3.80 -15.71 3.63
C ASP A 9 3.21 -15.65 5.04
N VAL A 10 2.59 -16.76 5.45
CA VAL A 10 1.87 -16.88 6.73
C VAL A 10 2.81 -16.73 7.93
N GLU A 11 4.05 -17.20 7.85
CA GLU A 11 4.99 -17.12 8.97
C GLU A 11 5.51 -15.69 9.17
N GLU A 12 5.80 -14.96 8.09
CA GLU A 12 6.09 -13.53 8.17
C GLU A 12 4.90 -12.73 8.72
N ALA A 13 3.67 -13.10 8.37
CA ALA A 13 2.47 -12.45 8.90
C ALA A 13 2.34 -12.65 10.42
N LYS A 14 2.65 -13.84 10.96
CA LYS A 14 2.69 -14.06 12.42
C LYS A 14 3.68 -13.15 13.11
N GLU A 15 4.90 -13.04 12.58
CA GLU A 15 5.92 -12.12 13.13
C GLU A 15 5.46 -10.66 13.11
N ALA A 16 4.80 -10.22 12.04
CA ALA A 16 4.24 -8.87 11.94
C ALA A 16 3.13 -8.63 12.98
N ILE A 17 2.22 -9.59 13.17
CA ILE A 17 1.15 -9.53 14.17
C ILE A 17 1.74 -9.46 15.59
N GLU A 18 2.67 -10.36 15.92
CA GLU A 18 3.31 -10.43 17.24
C GLU A 18 4.21 -9.23 17.55
N GLY A 19 4.67 -8.53 16.51
CA GLY A 19 5.35 -7.25 16.62
C GLY A 19 4.42 -6.04 16.81
N GLY A 20 3.11 -6.20 16.61
CA GLY A 20 2.12 -5.13 16.81
C GLY A 20 1.85 -4.26 15.58
N ALA A 21 2.03 -4.79 14.37
CA ALA A 21 1.56 -4.12 13.16
C ALA A 21 0.04 -3.93 13.18
N ASP A 22 -0.44 -2.76 12.71
CA ASP A 22 -1.89 -2.45 12.67
C ASP A 22 -2.57 -3.05 11.43
N ILE A 23 -1.84 -3.09 10.31
CA ILE A 23 -2.32 -3.60 9.02
C ILE A 23 -1.33 -4.61 8.46
N ILE A 24 -1.81 -5.81 8.13
CA ILE A 24 -1.02 -6.90 7.55
C ILE A 24 -1.22 -6.90 6.03
N ASP A 25 -0.21 -6.51 5.26
CA ASP A 25 -0.29 -6.27 3.82
C ASP A 25 0.26 -7.43 2.97
N VAL A 26 -0.64 -8.27 2.49
CA VAL A 26 -0.33 -9.43 1.67
C VAL A 26 0.01 -9.00 0.24
N LYS A 27 1.29 -9.13 -0.13
CA LYS A 27 1.77 -8.87 -1.49
C LYS A 27 2.79 -9.90 -1.97
N ASN A 28 3.13 -9.84 -3.25
CA ASN A 28 4.11 -10.72 -3.88
C ASN A 28 5.20 -9.92 -4.63
N PRO A 29 6.37 -9.67 -4.00
CA PRO A 29 7.48 -8.95 -4.63
C PRO A 29 8.00 -9.58 -5.93
N LYS A 30 7.72 -10.87 -6.20
CA LYS A 30 8.09 -11.53 -7.46
C LYS A 30 7.27 -11.02 -8.66
N GLU A 31 6.13 -10.41 -8.41
CA GLU A 31 5.23 -9.84 -9.42
C GLU A 31 5.29 -8.30 -9.48
N GLY A 32 6.31 -7.69 -8.86
CA GLY A 32 6.51 -6.25 -8.86
C GLY A 32 6.43 -5.60 -7.47
N SER A 33 6.40 -4.28 -7.44
CA SER A 33 6.38 -3.49 -6.20
C SER A 33 5.15 -3.78 -5.35
N LEU A 34 3.98 -3.74 -6.00
CA LEU A 34 2.66 -4.05 -5.47
C LEU A 34 2.10 -5.31 -6.14
N GLY A 35 2.96 -6.25 -6.53
CA GLY A 35 2.55 -7.52 -7.13
C GLY A 35 1.51 -8.28 -6.30
N ALA A 36 0.53 -8.90 -6.95
CA ALA A 36 -0.57 -9.58 -6.27
C ALA A 36 -0.11 -10.92 -5.68
N ASN A 37 -0.61 -11.28 -4.50
CA ASN A 37 -0.45 -12.65 -4.00
C ASN A 37 -1.70 -13.48 -4.32
N PHE A 38 -1.63 -14.78 -4.08
CA PHE A 38 -2.70 -15.70 -4.43
C PHE A 38 -3.88 -15.63 -3.44
N PRO A 39 -5.12 -15.94 -3.88
CA PRO A 39 -6.31 -15.96 -3.03
C PRO A 39 -6.17 -16.81 -1.75
N TRP A 40 -5.53 -17.97 -1.85
CA TRP A 40 -5.33 -18.84 -0.68
C TRP A 40 -4.36 -18.22 0.34
N VAL A 41 -3.34 -17.47 -0.09
CA VAL A 41 -2.42 -16.79 0.83
C VAL A 41 -3.13 -15.67 1.57
N ILE A 42 -3.91 -14.85 0.87
CA ILE A 42 -4.74 -13.79 1.49
C ILE A 42 -5.67 -14.41 2.54
N ARG A 43 -6.33 -15.53 2.20
CA ARG A 43 -7.23 -16.24 3.10
C ARG A 43 -6.53 -16.80 4.33
N GLU A 44 -5.38 -17.45 4.18
CA GLU A 44 -4.63 -17.98 5.32
C GLU A 44 -4.12 -16.87 6.22
N VAL A 45 -3.62 -15.76 5.67
CA VAL A 45 -3.22 -14.60 6.47
C VAL A 45 -4.42 -13.99 7.21
N ARG A 46 -5.58 -13.83 6.55
CA ARG A 46 -6.80 -13.34 7.22
C ARG A 46 -7.27 -14.27 8.35
N LYS A 47 -7.16 -15.59 8.19
CA LYS A 47 -7.52 -16.57 9.23
C LYS A 47 -6.68 -16.42 10.50
N ILE A 48 -5.37 -16.16 10.36
CA ILE A 48 -4.47 -16.02 11.53
C ILE A 48 -4.46 -14.60 12.11
N THR A 49 -4.86 -13.60 11.33
CA THR A 49 -4.87 -12.20 11.77
C THR A 49 -6.06 -11.96 12.72
N PRO A 50 -5.84 -11.47 13.96
CA PRO A 50 -6.92 -11.13 14.88
C PRO A 50 -7.97 -10.22 14.26
N LYS A 51 -9.24 -10.40 14.62
CA LYS A 51 -10.36 -9.59 14.06
C LYS A 51 -10.23 -8.09 14.32
N SER A 52 -9.49 -7.70 15.34
CA SER A 52 -9.20 -6.29 15.66
C SER A 52 -8.17 -5.65 14.72
N LEU A 53 -7.44 -6.45 13.92
CA LEU A 53 -6.47 -5.98 12.95
C LEU A 53 -7.00 -6.16 11.52
N LEU A 54 -6.50 -5.30 10.63
CA LEU A 54 -6.91 -5.24 9.23
C LEU A 54 -5.94 -6.01 8.34
N VAL A 55 -6.47 -6.64 7.29
CA VAL A 55 -5.66 -7.27 6.24
C VAL A 55 -5.75 -6.44 4.97
N SER A 56 -4.60 -6.06 4.44
CA SER A 56 -4.47 -5.43 3.12
C SER A 56 -4.01 -6.45 2.10
N ALA A 57 -4.44 -6.31 0.85
CA ALA A 57 -3.93 -7.09 -0.26
C ALA A 57 -3.77 -6.24 -1.52
N THR A 58 -2.68 -6.45 -2.24
CA THR A 58 -2.44 -5.81 -3.53
C THR A 58 -3.06 -6.61 -4.68
N VAL A 59 -3.56 -5.93 -5.71
CA VAL A 59 -4.04 -6.53 -6.96
C VAL A 59 -3.04 -6.44 -8.11
N GLY A 60 -1.85 -5.88 -7.86
CA GLY A 60 -0.75 -5.83 -8.81
C GLY A 60 -0.20 -4.43 -9.08
N ASP A 61 0.94 -4.41 -9.76
CA ASP A 61 1.38 -3.28 -10.60
C ASP A 61 0.56 -3.37 -11.91
N VAL A 62 -0.63 -2.75 -11.93
CA VAL A 62 -1.67 -3.13 -12.90
C VAL A 62 -1.52 -2.46 -14.27
N PRO A 63 -1.87 -3.15 -15.37
CA PRO A 63 -2.06 -2.50 -16.67
C PRO A 63 -3.34 -1.66 -16.69
N TYR A 64 -3.52 -0.84 -17.72
CA TYR A 64 -4.82 -0.20 -17.97
C TYR A 64 -5.84 -1.23 -18.53
N LYS A 65 -6.42 -2.03 -17.64
CA LYS A 65 -7.45 -3.03 -17.94
C LYS A 65 -8.56 -3.01 -16.88
N PRO A 66 -9.45 -2.01 -16.87
CA PRO A 66 -10.43 -1.79 -15.80
C PRO A 66 -11.22 -3.05 -15.40
N GLY A 67 -11.74 -3.81 -16.37
CA GLY A 67 -12.47 -5.05 -16.09
C GLY A 67 -11.63 -6.13 -15.40
N THR A 68 -10.39 -6.38 -15.88
CA THR A 68 -9.48 -7.36 -15.26
C THR A 68 -9.13 -6.98 -13.83
N VAL A 69 -8.83 -5.71 -13.59
CA VAL A 69 -8.44 -5.23 -12.26
C VAL A 69 -9.64 -5.23 -11.30
N SER A 70 -10.85 -4.93 -11.79
CA SER A 70 -12.07 -5.02 -11.00
C SER A 70 -12.37 -6.46 -10.54
N LEU A 71 -12.20 -7.45 -11.43
CA LEU A 71 -12.30 -8.86 -11.08
C LEU A 71 -11.24 -9.28 -10.04
N ALA A 72 -10.01 -8.80 -10.18
CA ALA A 72 -8.94 -9.06 -9.22
C ALA A 72 -9.23 -8.43 -7.85
N ALA A 73 -9.76 -7.21 -7.83
CA ALA A 73 -10.17 -6.51 -6.61
C ALA A 73 -11.29 -7.22 -5.86
N LEU A 74 -12.33 -7.67 -6.58
CA LEU A 74 -13.37 -8.51 -6.00
C LEU A 74 -12.78 -9.82 -5.47
N GLY A 75 -11.88 -10.46 -6.23
CA GLY A 75 -11.18 -11.67 -5.79
C GLY A 75 -10.37 -11.48 -4.49
N ALA A 76 -9.68 -10.35 -4.35
CA ALA A 76 -8.96 -10.00 -3.12
C ALA A 76 -9.93 -9.78 -1.94
N GLY A 77 -11.01 -9.01 -2.15
CA GLY A 77 -12.05 -8.77 -1.15
C GLY A 77 -12.72 -10.07 -0.68
N MET A 78 -13.10 -10.95 -1.61
CA MET A 78 -13.68 -12.28 -1.32
C MET A 78 -12.70 -13.21 -0.61
N SER A 79 -11.39 -13.01 -0.80
CA SER A 79 -10.35 -13.80 -0.13
C SER A 79 -10.10 -13.35 1.31
N GLY A 80 -10.67 -12.22 1.73
CA GLY A 80 -10.60 -11.73 3.11
C GLY A 80 -9.79 -10.45 3.29
N ALA A 81 -9.44 -9.74 2.21
CA ALA A 81 -8.83 -8.41 2.34
C ALA A 81 -9.86 -7.36 2.81
N ASP A 82 -9.46 -6.54 3.77
CA ASP A 82 -10.19 -5.37 4.25
C ASP A 82 -9.75 -4.12 3.47
N TYR A 83 -8.47 -4.06 3.09
CA TYR A 83 -7.90 -3.03 2.22
C TYR A 83 -7.50 -3.65 0.88
N ILE A 84 -7.99 -3.09 -0.24
CA ILE A 84 -7.68 -3.54 -1.60
C ILE A 84 -6.84 -2.46 -2.27
N LYS A 85 -5.59 -2.80 -2.60
CA LYS A 85 -4.58 -1.84 -3.07
C LYS A 85 -4.24 -2.03 -4.54
N VAL A 86 -4.39 -0.96 -5.32
CA VAL A 86 -4.17 -0.94 -6.76
C VAL A 86 -2.92 -0.12 -7.09
N GLY A 87 -1.89 -0.77 -7.65
CA GLY A 87 -0.70 -0.09 -8.13
C GLY A 87 -0.91 0.49 -9.52
N LEU A 88 -1.01 1.83 -9.63
CA LEU A 88 -1.34 2.56 -10.86
C LEU A 88 -0.14 2.63 -11.83
N TYR A 89 0.29 1.46 -12.33
CA TYR A 89 1.54 1.29 -13.06
C TYR A 89 1.40 1.50 -14.57
N GLY A 90 0.44 0.83 -15.19
CA GLY A 90 0.23 0.83 -16.63
C GLY A 90 -0.68 1.95 -17.13
N VAL A 91 -1.41 2.62 -16.24
CA VAL A 91 -2.17 3.84 -16.55
C VAL A 91 -1.21 5.01 -16.78
N LYS A 92 -1.47 5.82 -17.80
CA LYS A 92 -0.53 6.86 -18.25
C LYS A 92 -0.96 8.27 -17.92
N ASN A 93 -2.22 8.47 -17.58
CA ASN A 93 -2.76 9.79 -17.28
C ASN A 93 -3.91 9.71 -16.29
N TYR A 94 -4.35 10.89 -15.86
CA TYR A 94 -5.44 11.09 -14.92
C TYR A 94 -6.73 10.34 -15.30
N ASN A 95 -7.21 10.51 -16.54
CA ASN A 95 -8.48 9.94 -16.96
C ASN A 95 -8.47 8.40 -16.94
N GLN A 96 -7.39 7.79 -17.42
CA GLN A 96 -7.23 6.32 -17.36
C GLN A 96 -7.19 5.81 -15.92
N ALA A 97 -6.48 6.52 -15.04
CA ALA A 97 -6.40 6.14 -13.63
C ALA A 97 -7.76 6.25 -12.93
N VAL A 98 -8.51 7.35 -13.17
CA VAL A 98 -9.86 7.54 -12.63
C VAL A 98 -10.83 6.49 -13.17
N GLU A 99 -10.84 6.18 -14.47
CA GLU A 99 -11.71 5.16 -15.06
C GLU A 99 -11.46 3.78 -14.43
N LEU A 100 -10.19 3.39 -14.32
CA LEU A 100 -9.79 2.13 -13.70
C LEU A 100 -10.20 2.08 -12.22
N MET A 101 -9.88 3.12 -11.45
CA MET A 101 -10.19 3.16 -10.02
C MET A 101 -11.69 3.22 -9.75
N LYS A 102 -12.50 3.95 -10.54
CA LYS A 102 -13.97 3.94 -10.41
C LYS A 102 -14.54 2.53 -10.56
N SER A 103 -14.02 1.78 -11.53
CA SER A 103 -14.44 0.39 -11.78
C SER A 103 -14.11 -0.52 -10.59
N VAL A 104 -12.90 -0.34 -10.01
CA VAL A 104 -12.47 -1.07 -8.82
C VAL A 104 -13.29 -0.70 -7.59
N VAL A 105 -13.49 0.60 -7.34
CA VAL A 105 -14.30 1.10 -6.22
C VAL A 105 -15.69 0.50 -6.29
N LYS A 106 -16.35 0.57 -7.45
CA LYS A 106 -17.66 -0.04 -7.65
C LYS A 106 -17.65 -1.55 -7.34
N ALA A 107 -16.68 -2.29 -7.88
CA ALA A 107 -16.60 -3.74 -7.67
C ALA A 107 -16.40 -4.14 -6.20
N VAL A 108 -15.63 -3.36 -5.44
CA VAL A 108 -15.38 -3.61 -4.02
C VAL A 108 -16.56 -3.18 -3.15
N LYS A 109 -17.09 -1.97 -3.36
CA LYS A 109 -18.17 -1.40 -2.54
C LYS A 109 -19.52 -2.08 -2.78
N ASP A 110 -19.81 -2.52 -4.01
CA ASP A 110 -21.00 -3.35 -4.30
C ASP A 110 -20.95 -4.71 -3.57
N PHE A 111 -19.74 -5.22 -3.26
CA PHE A 111 -19.56 -6.46 -2.52
C PHE A 111 -19.63 -6.26 -1.00
N ASP A 112 -18.94 -5.25 -0.47
CA ASP A 112 -18.95 -4.87 0.94
C ASP A 112 -18.47 -3.41 1.09
N ASP A 113 -19.39 -2.52 1.46
CA ASP A 113 -19.15 -1.08 1.58
C ASP A 113 -18.12 -0.73 2.68
N ASN A 114 -17.91 -1.63 3.65
CA ASN A 114 -16.93 -1.44 4.72
C ASN A 114 -15.48 -1.68 4.25
N LYS A 115 -15.28 -2.25 3.06
CA LYS A 115 -13.94 -2.49 2.51
C LYS A 115 -13.33 -1.22 1.96
N ILE A 116 -12.03 -1.09 2.15
CA ILE A 116 -11.26 0.12 1.85
C ILE A 116 -10.51 -0.07 0.53
N VAL A 117 -10.61 0.91 -0.37
CA VAL A 117 -9.91 0.92 -1.66
C VAL A 117 -8.78 1.93 -1.63
N VAL A 118 -7.59 1.48 -2.02
CA VAL A 118 -6.35 2.28 -2.01
C VAL A 118 -5.87 2.52 -3.44
N ALA A 119 -5.82 3.78 -3.85
CA ALA A 119 -5.18 4.22 -5.09
C ALA A 119 -3.68 4.48 -4.82
N ALA A 120 -2.80 3.61 -5.31
CA ALA A 120 -1.36 3.71 -5.07
C ALA A 120 -0.60 4.14 -6.33
N GLY A 121 0.06 5.30 -6.26
CA GLY A 121 1.06 5.74 -7.24
C GLY A 121 2.48 5.38 -6.84
N TYR A 122 3.42 5.74 -7.72
CA TYR A 122 4.84 5.48 -7.49
C TYR A 122 5.61 6.79 -7.48
N ALA A 123 6.35 7.07 -6.41
CA ALA A 123 7.18 8.28 -6.29
C ALA A 123 8.21 8.38 -7.43
N ASP A 124 8.68 7.24 -7.93
CA ASP A 124 9.58 7.10 -9.07
C ASP A 124 8.87 6.72 -10.37
N ALA A 125 7.60 7.13 -10.55
CA ALA A 125 6.77 6.80 -11.71
C ALA A 125 7.46 7.02 -13.06
N TYR A 126 8.27 8.08 -13.18
CA TYR A 126 9.00 8.41 -14.40
C TYR A 126 9.94 7.27 -14.87
N ARG A 127 10.44 6.44 -13.94
CA ARG A 127 11.33 5.32 -14.27
C ARG A 127 10.62 4.15 -14.94
N VAL A 128 9.30 4.07 -14.79
CA VAL A 128 8.45 3.00 -15.32
C VAL A 128 7.35 3.51 -16.27
N GLY A 129 7.34 4.84 -16.50
CA GLY A 129 6.33 5.51 -17.31
C GLY A 129 4.92 5.38 -16.73
N ALA A 130 4.78 5.32 -15.40
CA ALA A 130 3.48 5.32 -14.72
C ALA A 130 2.87 6.73 -14.66
N VAL A 131 1.63 6.82 -14.20
CA VAL A 131 0.97 8.10 -13.96
C VAL A 131 1.74 8.94 -12.93
N ASP A 132 1.72 10.26 -13.09
CA ASP A 132 2.38 11.21 -12.18
C ASP A 132 1.93 10.98 -10.72
N PRO A 133 2.87 10.79 -9.76
CA PRO A 133 2.53 10.57 -8.36
C PRO A 133 1.75 11.74 -7.74
N LEU A 134 1.94 12.97 -8.20
CA LEU A 134 1.31 14.15 -7.59
C LEU A 134 -0.16 14.31 -7.96
N VAL A 135 -0.67 13.55 -8.94
CA VAL A 135 -2.11 13.54 -9.26
C VAL A 135 -2.90 12.45 -8.52
N ILE A 136 -2.24 11.59 -7.73
CA ILE A 136 -2.89 10.51 -6.98
C ILE A 136 -3.96 10.99 -6.01
N PRO A 137 -3.81 12.12 -5.27
CA PRO A 137 -4.87 12.61 -4.39
C PRO A 137 -6.16 12.90 -5.15
N LYS A 138 -6.05 13.56 -6.32
CA LYS A 138 -7.19 13.87 -7.21
C LYS A 138 -7.81 12.61 -7.81
N ILE A 139 -6.98 11.64 -8.21
CA ILE A 139 -7.46 10.34 -8.74
C ILE A 139 -8.28 9.63 -7.67
N ALA A 140 -7.75 9.54 -6.44
CA ALA A 140 -8.44 8.88 -5.33
C ALA A 140 -9.79 9.55 -5.07
N ARG A 141 -9.82 10.89 -4.94
CA ARG A 141 -11.04 11.68 -4.75
C ARG A 141 -12.07 11.43 -5.85
N ASP A 142 -11.69 11.62 -7.11
CA ASP A 142 -12.65 11.54 -8.24
C ASP A 142 -13.09 10.11 -8.53
N SER A 143 -12.34 9.11 -8.07
CA SER A 143 -12.73 7.70 -8.17
C SER A 143 -13.62 7.22 -7.02
N GLY A 144 -13.68 7.97 -5.90
CA GLY A 144 -14.32 7.52 -4.66
C GLY A 144 -13.50 6.46 -3.90
N ALA A 145 -12.18 6.42 -4.11
CA ALA A 145 -11.30 5.61 -3.28
C ALA A 145 -11.13 6.25 -1.89
N ASP A 146 -10.77 5.44 -0.89
CA ASP A 146 -10.72 5.88 0.50
C ASP A 146 -9.30 6.36 0.91
N VAL A 147 -8.27 5.85 0.23
CA VAL A 147 -6.86 6.11 0.55
C VAL A 147 -6.08 6.48 -0.71
N ALA A 148 -5.32 7.57 -0.62
CA ALA A 148 -4.28 7.93 -1.58
C ALA A 148 -2.92 7.46 -1.06
N MET A 149 -2.14 6.79 -1.91
CA MET A 149 -0.88 6.15 -1.49
C MET A 149 0.27 6.41 -2.45
N LEU A 150 1.49 6.49 -1.91
CA LEU A 150 2.74 6.40 -2.68
C LEU A 150 3.63 5.25 -2.20
N ASP A 151 4.28 4.55 -3.13
CA ASP A 151 5.39 3.60 -2.91
C ASP A 151 6.48 3.86 -3.98
N THR A 152 7.54 3.05 -4.03
CA THR A 152 8.51 3.04 -5.14
C THR A 152 8.25 1.88 -6.08
N ALA A 153 8.34 2.04 -7.40
CA ALA A 153 8.18 0.97 -8.37
C ALA A 153 9.43 0.08 -8.41
N ILE A 154 10.62 0.68 -8.55
CA ILE A 154 11.87 -0.07 -8.64
C ILE A 154 12.51 -0.21 -7.26
N LYS A 155 12.86 -1.44 -6.89
CA LYS A 155 13.38 -1.76 -5.56
C LYS A 155 14.91 -1.85 -5.55
N ASP A 156 15.56 -0.74 -5.92
CA ASP A 156 17.02 -0.60 -6.02
C ASP A 156 17.66 0.09 -4.81
N GLY A 157 16.97 0.11 -3.67
CA GLY A 157 17.45 0.71 -2.42
C GLY A 157 17.15 2.20 -2.27
N LYS A 158 16.76 2.89 -3.34
CA LYS A 158 16.22 4.25 -3.26
C LYS A 158 14.90 4.27 -2.51
N THR A 159 14.69 5.35 -1.79
CA THR A 159 13.60 5.60 -0.85
C THR A 159 12.64 6.63 -1.40
N LEU A 160 11.47 6.77 -0.78
CA LEU A 160 10.51 7.84 -1.07
C LEU A 160 11.18 9.22 -1.11
N PHE A 161 12.06 9.48 -0.14
CA PHE A 161 12.76 10.76 0.04
C PHE A 161 13.89 11.00 -0.98
N ASP A 162 14.30 9.97 -1.74
CA ASP A 162 15.23 10.15 -2.86
C ASP A 162 14.51 10.66 -4.13
N PHE A 163 13.17 10.59 -4.16
CA PHE A 163 12.36 10.98 -5.32
C PHE A 163 11.48 12.20 -5.05
N LEU A 164 10.99 12.37 -3.82
CA LEU A 164 10.12 13.49 -3.43
C LEU A 164 10.69 14.15 -2.17
N SER A 165 10.71 15.48 -2.15
CA SER A 165 11.16 16.25 -0.97
C SER A 165 10.12 16.19 0.16
N LYS A 166 10.52 16.57 1.37
CA LYS A 166 9.61 16.64 2.52
C LYS A 166 8.44 17.59 2.23
N GLU A 167 8.72 18.74 1.63
CA GLU A 167 7.74 19.79 1.34
C GLU A 167 6.68 19.28 0.35
N ILE A 168 7.11 18.57 -0.71
CA ILE A 168 6.18 17.98 -1.68
C ILE A 168 5.32 16.89 -1.02
N LEU A 169 5.90 16.08 -0.12
CA LEU A 169 5.15 15.07 0.62
C LEU A 169 4.16 15.69 1.61
N GLU A 170 4.51 16.80 2.24
CA GLU A 170 3.61 17.55 3.12
C GLU A 170 2.43 18.15 2.34
N GLU A 171 2.69 18.74 1.17
CA GLU A 171 1.64 19.20 0.25
C GLU A 171 0.74 18.04 -0.21
N PHE A 172 1.34 16.89 -0.54
CA PHE A 172 0.60 15.69 -0.91
C PHE A 172 -0.33 15.23 0.23
N VAL A 173 0.18 15.15 1.46
CA VAL A 173 -0.63 14.74 2.62
C VAL A 173 -1.76 15.75 2.87
N SER A 174 -1.46 17.05 2.83
CA SER A 174 -2.45 18.11 2.99
C SER A 174 -3.56 18.00 1.94
N GLU A 175 -3.21 17.83 0.67
CA GLU A 175 -4.21 17.70 -0.41
C GLU A 175 -5.09 16.45 -0.23
N VAL A 176 -4.52 15.33 0.21
CA VAL A 176 -5.29 14.11 0.53
C VAL A 176 -6.29 14.37 1.65
N HIS A 177 -5.87 15.06 2.71
CA HIS A 177 -6.73 15.41 3.84
C HIS A 177 -7.82 16.42 3.48
N ASP A 178 -7.53 17.39 2.63
CA ASP A 178 -8.52 18.37 2.13
C ASP A 178 -9.65 17.70 1.35
N TYR A 179 -9.40 16.52 0.76
CA TYR A 179 -10.41 15.69 0.11
C TYR A 179 -11.13 14.73 1.05
N GLY A 180 -10.83 14.76 2.35
CA GLY A 180 -11.41 13.86 3.36
C GLY A 180 -10.91 12.42 3.26
N LEU A 181 -9.78 12.20 2.58
CA LEU A 181 -9.17 10.89 2.37
C LEU A 181 -8.10 10.60 3.42
N LYS A 182 -7.63 9.35 3.45
CA LYS A 182 -6.46 8.94 4.24
C LYS A 182 -5.21 8.86 3.37
N CYS A 183 -4.05 9.23 3.93
CA CYS A 183 -2.77 9.19 3.25
C CYS A 183 -1.89 8.03 3.72
N ALA A 184 -1.42 7.21 2.79
CA ALA A 184 -0.44 6.15 3.06
C ALA A 184 0.88 6.40 2.31
N LEU A 185 2.01 6.37 3.02
CA LEU A 185 3.33 6.56 2.42
C LEU A 185 4.24 5.34 2.68
N ALA A 186 4.87 4.86 1.61
CA ALA A 186 5.81 3.75 1.59
C ALA A 186 6.98 4.07 0.64
N GLY A 187 7.83 3.09 0.35
CA GLY A 187 8.99 3.26 -0.54
C GLY A 187 10.32 3.23 0.21
N THR A 188 10.78 2.02 0.52
CA THR A 188 12.04 1.75 1.25
C THR A 188 12.19 2.65 2.51
N ILE A 189 11.09 2.84 3.24
CA ILE A 189 11.07 3.63 4.47
C ILE A 189 12.01 3.00 5.51
N LYS A 190 12.83 3.85 6.12
CA LYS A 190 13.75 3.50 7.21
C LYS A 190 13.20 4.01 8.53
N LYS A 191 13.75 3.51 9.64
CA LYS A 191 13.36 3.92 11.00
C LYS A 191 13.42 5.44 11.18
N ASP A 192 14.50 6.07 10.70
CA ASP A 192 14.74 7.52 10.83
C ASP A 192 13.76 8.38 10.01
N HIS A 193 13.03 7.78 9.07
CA HIS A 193 12.00 8.49 8.29
C HIS A 193 10.65 8.58 9.03
N ILE A 194 10.41 7.72 10.02
CA ILE A 194 9.12 7.66 10.73
C ILE A 194 8.77 9.00 11.42
N PRO A 195 9.68 9.66 12.15
CA PRO A 195 9.39 10.96 12.75
C PRO A 195 9.00 12.02 11.72
N ILE A 196 9.65 12.04 10.55
CA ILE A 196 9.35 12.98 9.46
C ILE A 196 7.95 12.70 8.89
N LEU A 197 7.62 11.43 8.63
CA LEU A 197 6.29 11.03 8.14
C LEU A 197 5.18 11.39 9.13
N LYS A 198 5.45 11.24 10.43
CA LYS A 198 4.53 11.62 11.50
C LYS A 198 4.34 13.14 11.58
N GLU A 199 5.42 13.91 11.42
CA GLU A 199 5.42 15.37 11.42
C GLU A 199 4.54 15.93 10.29
N ILE A 200 4.66 15.39 9.07
CA ILE A 200 3.86 15.83 7.91
C ILE A 200 2.42 15.29 7.92
N GLY A 201 1.98 14.60 8.98
CA GLY A 201 0.59 14.15 9.13
C GLY A 201 0.23 12.84 8.43
N THR A 202 1.20 12.00 8.04
CA THR A 202 0.91 10.71 7.37
C THR A 202 0.00 9.82 8.24
N ASP A 203 -1.08 9.28 7.68
CA ASP A 203 -1.99 8.40 8.43
C ASP A 203 -1.46 6.97 8.55
N ILE A 204 -0.85 6.43 7.47
CA ILE A 204 -0.37 5.04 7.38
C ILE A 204 1.05 5.01 6.81
N VAL A 205 2.00 4.40 7.53
CA VAL A 205 3.34 4.12 7.01
C VAL A 205 3.48 2.66 6.60
N GLY A 206 3.93 2.42 5.36
CA GLY A 206 4.16 1.09 4.82
C GLY A 206 5.61 0.66 4.86
N VAL A 207 5.90 -0.48 5.51
CA VAL A 207 7.26 -1.05 5.60
C VAL A 207 7.33 -2.51 5.16
N ARG A 208 8.50 -2.89 4.64
CA ARG A 208 8.93 -4.29 4.51
C ARG A 208 10.40 -4.41 4.92
N GLY A 209 11.29 -3.71 4.21
CA GLY A 209 12.73 -3.77 4.45
C GLY A 209 13.11 -3.44 5.89
N ALA A 210 12.58 -2.35 6.46
CA ALA A 210 12.83 -1.97 7.85
C ALA A 210 12.31 -2.98 8.89
N ALA A 211 11.33 -3.82 8.53
CA ALA A 211 10.83 -4.89 9.38
C ALA A 211 11.57 -6.22 9.17
N CYS A 212 12.44 -6.34 8.16
CA CYS A 212 13.20 -7.55 7.86
C CYS A 212 14.58 -7.53 8.53
N LYS A 213 15.06 -8.70 8.98
CA LYS A 213 16.42 -8.86 9.51
C LYS A 213 17.47 -8.32 8.52
N GLY A 214 18.39 -7.50 9.02
CA GLY A 214 19.45 -6.88 8.22
C GLY A 214 18.99 -5.82 7.23
N GLY A 215 17.73 -5.38 7.29
CA GLY A 215 17.16 -4.42 6.34
C GLY A 215 16.95 -5.00 4.92
N ASP A 216 17.20 -6.30 4.72
CA ASP A 216 17.14 -6.95 3.42
C ASP A 216 15.71 -7.45 3.15
N ARG A 217 15.00 -6.79 2.24
CA ARG A 217 13.63 -7.15 1.85
C ARG A 217 13.51 -8.46 1.04
N ASN A 218 14.62 -8.96 0.49
CA ASN A 218 14.67 -10.10 -0.43
C ASN A 218 15.14 -11.37 0.28
N LYS A 219 16.24 -11.30 1.04
CA LYS A 219 16.78 -12.44 1.80
C LYS A 219 16.38 -12.41 3.28
N GLY A 220 16.12 -11.22 3.82
CA GLY A 220 15.65 -11.06 5.19
C GLY A 220 14.17 -11.37 5.30
N ARG A 221 13.78 -11.90 6.45
CA ARG A 221 12.39 -12.16 6.84
C ARG A 221 11.97 -11.19 7.92
N ILE A 222 10.67 -10.95 8.03
CA ILE A 222 10.10 -10.09 9.07
C ILE A 222 10.53 -10.59 10.45
N ASP A 223 10.93 -9.65 11.31
CA ASP A 223 11.28 -9.87 12.71
C ASP A 223 10.35 -9.06 13.61
N ARG A 224 9.63 -9.74 14.51
CA ARG A 224 8.70 -9.12 15.46
C ARG A 224 9.31 -7.98 16.29
N ASN A 225 10.60 -8.02 16.60
CA ASN A 225 11.25 -7.01 17.43
C ASN A 225 11.48 -5.73 16.63
N LEU A 226 11.85 -5.84 15.35
CA LEU A 226 11.93 -4.69 14.45
C LEU A 226 10.55 -4.07 14.24
N VAL A 227 9.51 -4.90 14.07
CA VAL A 227 8.13 -4.40 13.97
C VAL A 227 7.71 -3.66 15.24
N ARG A 228 8.02 -4.19 16.43
CA ARG A 228 7.73 -3.54 17.72
C ARG A 228 8.42 -2.19 17.85
N GLU A 229 9.69 -2.12 17.49
CA GLU A 229 10.47 -0.89 17.49
C GLU A 229 9.90 0.17 16.53
N LEU A 230 9.46 -0.23 15.33
CA LEU A 230 8.80 0.67 14.38
C LEU A 230 7.43 1.12 14.91
N LYS A 231 6.69 0.24 15.60
CA LYS A 231 5.38 0.54 16.18
C LYS A 231 5.47 1.59 17.29
N GLU A 232 6.51 1.55 18.11
CA GLU A 232 6.76 2.54 19.18
C GLU A 232 7.03 3.95 18.63
N LEU A 233 7.54 4.06 17.40
CA LEU A 233 7.78 5.35 16.75
C LEU A 233 6.56 5.95 16.05
N CYS A 234 5.58 5.11 15.71
CA CYS A 234 4.37 5.53 14.96
C CYS A 234 3.41 6.37 15.82
#